data_AF-A0AAU4QNH1-F1
#
_entry.id   AF-A0AAU4QNH1-F1
#
_cell.length_a   1.000
_cell.length_b   1.000
_cell.length_c   1.000
_cell.angle_alpha   90.00
_cell.angle_beta   90.00
_cell.angle_gamma   90.00
#
_symmetry.space_group_name_H-M   'P 1'
#
loop_
_entity.id
_entity.type
_entity.pdbx_description
1 polymer ?
#
loop_
_entity_poly.entity_id
_entity_poly.type
_entity_poly.pdbx_seq_one_letter_code
_entity_poly.pdbx_strand_id
1 'polypeptide(L)'
;MNFDIQRTSETNDQTGELEPNPIVLPDDSTVTFVLEDNEEGEPIEVDFDISPDSQYAAVAVLVKGGPNTNLFDYQPSGGIAADEDLHAQVQDNGNLAGISHVTICFGPASGS
;
A
#
# COMPACT_ATOMS: atom_id res chain seq x y z
N MET A 1 5.44 3.02 -13.40
CA MET A 1 4.72 1.73 -13.54
C MET A 1 3.61 1.74 -12.51
N ASN A 2 2.40 1.27 -12.82
CA ASN A 2 1.26 1.33 -11.92
C ASN A 2 0.76 -0.09 -11.68
N PHE A 3 0.73 -0.52 -10.42
CA PHE A 3 0.16 -1.79 -10.02
C PHE A 3 -1.14 -1.55 -9.27
N ASP A 4 -2.20 -2.20 -9.70
CA ASP A 4 -3.49 -2.23 -9.01
C ASP A 4 -3.53 -3.49 -8.15
N ILE A 5 -3.51 -3.32 -6.84
CA ILE A 5 -3.72 -4.43 -5.91
C ILE A 5 -5.21 -4.49 -5.64
N GLN A 6 -5.89 -5.33 -6.41
CA GLN A 6 -7.20 -5.85 -6.01
C GLN A 6 -6.94 -6.84 -4.90
N ARG A 7 -7.81 -6.91 -3.90
CA ARG A 7 -7.70 -7.80 -2.74
C ARG A 7 -7.53 -9.28 -3.16
N THR A 8 -6.33 -9.72 -3.52
CA THR A 8 -5.93 -11.13 -3.61
C THR A 8 -5.48 -11.55 -2.22
N SER A 9 -6.45 -11.66 -1.32
CA SER A 9 -6.35 -12.66 -0.26
C SER A 9 -6.55 -14.01 -0.96
N GLU A 10 -5.49 -14.55 -1.57
CA GLU A 10 -5.46 -16.00 -1.79
C GLU A 10 -5.21 -16.61 -0.41
N THR A 11 -6.33 -16.92 0.27
CA THR A 11 -6.35 -17.73 1.46
C THR A 11 -5.69 -19.06 1.12
N ASN A 12 -4.46 -19.30 1.56
CA ASN A 12 -3.93 -20.65 1.58
C ASN A 12 -3.21 -20.96 2.89
N ASP A 13 -3.84 -21.92 3.57
CA ASP A 13 -3.35 -22.75 4.66
C ASP A 13 -3.59 -22.31 6.11
N GLN A 14 -3.97 -23.30 6.91
CA GLN A 14 -4.70 -23.22 8.17
C GLN A 14 -3.80 -22.90 9.38
N THR A 15 -2.90 -21.92 9.27
CA THR A 15 -2.02 -21.49 10.38
C THR A 15 -1.83 -19.98 10.43
N GLY A 16 -2.92 -19.22 10.52
CA GLY A 16 -3.02 -17.97 11.30
C GLY A 16 -2.00 -16.84 11.12
N GLU A 17 -1.15 -16.82 10.10
CA GLU A 17 -0.25 -15.70 9.79
C GLU A 17 -0.24 -15.53 8.27
N LEU A 18 -0.89 -14.47 7.79
CA LEU A 18 -0.94 -14.13 6.38
C LEU A 18 0.40 -13.49 6.03
N GLU A 19 1.39 -14.28 5.59
CA GLU A 19 2.61 -13.71 5.01
C GLU A 19 2.21 -13.00 3.71
N PRO A 20 2.36 -11.66 3.60
CA PRO A 20 1.99 -10.93 2.40
C PRO A 20 2.87 -11.40 1.25
N ASN A 21 2.27 -11.83 0.14
CA ASN A 21 3.02 -12.18 -1.07
C ASN A 21 3.70 -10.91 -1.62
N PRO A 22 5.04 -10.82 -1.63
CA PRO A 22 5.72 -9.63 -2.10
C PRO A 22 5.51 -9.45 -3.60
N ILE A 23 5.32 -8.20 -4.02
CA ILE A 23 5.30 -7.81 -5.43
C ILE A 23 6.75 -7.64 -5.88
N VAL A 24 7.15 -8.37 -6.92
CA VAL A 24 8.50 -8.26 -7.50
C VAL A 24 8.54 -7.14 -8.55
N LEU A 25 9.51 -6.23 -8.40
CA LEU A 25 9.77 -5.11 -9.30
C LEU A 25 10.73 -5.51 -10.44
N PRO A 26 10.85 -4.71 -11.52
CA PRO A 26 11.68 -5.05 -12.68
C PRO A 26 13.19 -5.18 -12.42
N ASP A 27 13.67 -4.70 -11.28
CA ASP A 27 15.05 -4.82 -10.80
C ASP A 27 15.24 -5.96 -9.80
N ASP A 28 14.27 -6.88 -9.71
CA ASP A 28 14.19 -8.00 -8.78
C ASP A 28 14.04 -7.61 -7.30
N SER A 29 13.90 -6.32 -6.99
CA SER A 29 13.54 -5.86 -5.64
C SER A 29 12.07 -6.17 -5.33
N THR A 30 11.68 -6.16 -4.05
CA THR A 30 10.32 -6.48 -3.63
C THR A 30 9.61 -5.30 -2.99
N VAL A 31 8.28 -5.30 -3.12
CA VAL A 31 7.38 -4.44 -2.36
C VAL A 31 6.43 -5.31 -1.55
N THR A 32 6.41 -5.09 -0.26
CA THR A 32 5.51 -5.75 0.68
C THR A 32 4.40 -4.77 1.04
N PHE A 33 3.17 -5.30 1.17
CA PHE A 33 2.03 -4.56 1.70
C PHE A 33 1.49 -5.29 2.92
N VAL A 34 1.24 -4.56 4.00
CA VAL A 34 0.55 -5.07 5.19
C VAL A 34 -0.79 -4.35 5.29
N LEU A 35 -1.86 -5.13 5.53
CA LEU A 35 -3.16 -4.58 5.88
C LEU A 35 -3.37 -4.81 7.37
N GLU A 36 -3.27 -3.75 8.15
CA GLU A 36 -3.43 -3.83 9.60
C GLU A 36 -4.93 -3.71 9.96
N ASP A 37 -5.44 -4.69 10.69
CA ASP A 37 -6.81 -4.69 11.24
C ASP A 37 -6.71 -4.30 12.72
N ASN A 38 -6.75 -2.99 12.97
CA ASN A 38 -6.32 -2.36 14.23
C ASN A 38 -7.33 -2.45 15.39
N GLU A 39 -8.16 -3.49 15.41
CA GLU A 39 -9.23 -3.85 16.38
C GLU A 39 -10.65 -3.77 15.78
N GLU A 40 -11.60 -4.49 16.40
CA GLU A 40 -12.99 -4.56 15.93
C GLU A 40 -13.68 -3.19 15.99
N GLY A 41 -13.76 -2.53 14.83
CA GLY A 41 -14.35 -1.20 14.66
C GLY A 41 -13.35 -0.11 14.29
N GLU A 42 -12.05 -0.40 14.37
CA GLU A 42 -11.01 0.47 13.85
C GLU A 42 -10.86 0.28 12.33
N PRO A 43 -10.41 1.32 11.62
CA PRO A 43 -10.27 1.22 10.18
C PRO A 43 -9.04 0.39 9.82
N ILE A 44 -9.15 -0.35 8.72
CA ILE A 44 -8.00 -1.05 8.14
C ILE A 44 -7.03 -0.01 7.59
N GLU A 45 -5.76 -0.15 7.94
CA GLU A 45 -4.66 0.67 7.45
C GLU A 45 -3.75 -0.13 6.51
N VAL A 46 -2.96 0.57 5.72
CA VAL A 46 -2.04 0.00 4.74
C VAL A 46 -0.65 0.50 5.03
N ASP A 47 0.25 -0.43 5.23
CA ASP A 47 1.68 -0.16 5.27
C ASP A 47 2.32 -0.75 4.03
N PHE A 48 3.37 -0.10 3.54
CA PHE A 48 4.18 -0.66 2.47
C PHE A 48 5.66 -0.50 2.76
N ASP A 49 6.44 -1.48 2.31
CA ASP A 49 7.89 -1.47 2.38
C ASP A 49 8.47 -1.92 1.04
N ILE A 50 9.28 -1.06 0.42
CA ILE A 50 10.06 -1.33 -0.78
C ILE A 50 11.48 -1.69 -0.34
N SER A 51 12.03 -2.76 -0.92
CA SER A 51 13.38 -3.21 -0.58
C SER A 51 14.41 -2.07 -0.67
N PRO A 52 15.32 -1.95 0.29
CA PRO A 52 16.24 -0.81 0.41
C PRO A 52 17.26 -0.72 -0.74
N ASP A 53 17.43 -1.79 -1.50
CA ASP A 53 18.28 -1.88 -2.68
C ASP A 53 17.54 -1.60 -4.00
N SER A 54 16.24 -1.29 -3.95
CA SER A 54 15.46 -0.95 -5.12
C SER A 54 15.96 0.31 -5.82
N GLN A 55 15.97 0.27 -7.15
CA GLN A 55 16.16 1.46 -8.00
C GLN A 55 14.86 2.25 -8.16
N TYR A 56 13.78 1.84 -7.49
CA TYR A 56 12.48 2.48 -7.50
C TYR A 56 12.07 2.96 -6.11
N ALA A 57 11.28 4.02 -6.08
CA ALA A 57 10.64 4.54 -4.88
C ALA A 57 9.16 4.80 -5.16
N ALA A 58 8.32 4.74 -4.12
CA ALA A 58 6.94 5.16 -4.20
C ALA A 58 6.90 6.67 -4.42
N VAL A 59 6.29 7.11 -5.53
CA VAL A 59 6.06 8.54 -5.80
C VAL A 59 4.62 8.95 -5.50
N ALA A 60 3.69 7.98 -5.48
CA ALA A 60 2.35 8.17 -4.97
C ALA A 60 1.74 6.83 -4.56
N VAL A 61 0.87 6.85 -3.55
CA VAL A 61 0.01 5.72 -3.19
C VAL A 61 -1.44 6.19 -3.16
N LEU A 62 -2.33 5.39 -3.72
CA LEU A 62 -3.76 5.63 -3.74
C LEU A 62 -4.46 4.53 -2.95
N VAL A 63 -5.20 4.91 -1.91
CA VAL A 63 -5.98 3.97 -1.09
C VAL A 63 -7.47 4.25 -1.30
N LYS A 64 -8.19 3.24 -1.79
CA LYS A 64 -9.58 3.38 -2.24
C LYS A 64 -10.51 2.53 -1.40
N GLY A 65 -11.54 3.15 -0.80
CA GLY A 65 -12.59 2.43 -0.08
C GLY A 65 -14.01 2.62 -0.61
N GLY A 66 -14.19 3.11 -1.84
CA GLY A 66 -15.51 3.39 -2.41
C GLY A 66 -15.43 4.24 -3.67
N PRO A 67 -16.40 5.13 -3.96
CA PRO A 67 -16.33 6.00 -5.15
C PRO A 67 -15.14 6.97 -5.09
N ASN A 68 -14.75 7.36 -3.88
CA ASN A 68 -13.64 8.26 -3.59
C ASN A 68 -12.33 7.48 -3.36
N THR A 69 -11.22 8.21 -3.28
CA THR A 69 -9.86 7.66 -3.12
C THR A 69 -9.01 8.68 -2.37
N ASN A 70 -8.21 8.24 -1.41
CA ASN A 70 -7.15 9.05 -0.81
C ASN A 70 -5.88 8.93 -1.66
N LEU A 71 -5.18 10.05 -1.85
CA LEU A 71 -3.90 10.13 -2.55
C LEU A 71 -2.84 10.61 -1.57
N PHE A 72 -1.80 9.79 -1.42
CA PHE A 72 -0.57 10.12 -0.72
C PHE A 72 0.48 10.42 -1.78
N ASP A 73 0.90 11.69 -1.88
CA ASP A 73 1.83 12.18 -2.91
C ASP A 73 3.22 12.42 -2.32
N TYR A 74 4.21 11.70 -2.84
CA TYR A 74 5.60 11.74 -2.42
C TYR A 74 6.54 12.32 -3.48
N GLN A 75 5.99 12.86 -4.59
CA GLN A 75 6.80 13.48 -5.63
C GLN A 75 7.70 14.63 -5.12
N PRO A 76 7.25 15.50 -4.20
CA PRO A 76 8.09 16.59 -3.70
C PRO A 76 9.33 16.13 -2.93
N SER A 77 9.32 14.93 -2.35
CA SER A 77 10.46 14.36 -1.62
C SER A 77 11.39 13.50 -2.50
N GLY A 78 11.07 13.34 -3.78
CA GLY A 78 11.79 12.41 -4.67
C GLY A 78 11.32 10.95 -4.53
N GLY A 79 10.19 10.72 -3.86
CA GLY A 79 9.66 9.41 -3.50
C GLY A 79 10.10 8.93 -2.12
N ILE A 80 9.54 7.81 -1.66
CA ILE A 80 9.89 7.17 -0.39
C ILE A 80 9.99 5.65 -0.56
N ALA A 81 10.69 4.97 0.36
CA ALA A 81 10.82 3.51 0.36
C ALA A 81 9.74 2.82 1.20
N ALA A 82 9.20 3.47 2.23
CA ALA A 82 8.17 2.91 3.10
C ALA A 82 7.30 4.01 3.70
N ASP A 83 6.01 3.72 3.90
CA ASP A 83 5.06 4.51 4.68
C ASP A 83 4.12 3.56 5.45
N GLU A 84 3.53 4.10 6.51
CA GLU A 84 2.62 3.41 7.42
C GLU A 84 1.31 4.21 7.58
N ASP A 85 0.28 3.60 8.17
CA ASP A 85 -1.00 4.25 8.53
C ASP A 85 -1.77 4.82 7.32
N LEU A 86 -1.58 4.26 6.11
CA LEU A 86 -2.28 4.74 4.93
C LEU A 86 -3.72 4.22 4.93
N HIS A 87 -4.66 5.14 4.79
CA HIS A 87 -6.06 4.84 4.95
C HIS A 87 -6.89 5.29 3.75
N ALA A 88 -8.00 4.58 3.53
CA ALA A 88 -9.02 5.02 2.60
C ALA A 88 -9.68 6.31 3.10
N GLN A 89 -10.46 6.95 2.24
CA GLN A 89 -11.09 8.23 2.54
C GLN A 89 -12.01 8.17 3.76
N VAL A 90 -12.12 9.30 4.47
CA VAL A 90 -13.19 9.55 5.44
C VAL A 90 -14.53 9.66 4.69
N GLN A 91 -15.55 8.96 5.16
CA GLN A 91 -16.92 9.04 4.63
C GLN A 91 -17.72 10.14 5.33
N ASP A 92 -18.91 10.46 4.80
CA ASP A 92 -19.79 11.51 5.34
C ASP A 92 -20.20 11.28 6.81
N ASN A 93 -20.13 10.03 7.29
CA ASN A 93 -20.40 9.66 8.68
C ASN A 93 -19.20 9.88 9.62
N GLY A 94 -18.07 10.37 9.11
CA GLY A 94 -16.84 10.60 9.88
C GLY A 94 -15.96 9.37 10.05
N ASN A 95 -16.37 8.19 9.57
CA ASN A 95 -15.58 6.96 9.65
C ASN A 95 -14.77 6.75 8.37
N LEU A 96 -13.63 6.05 8.45
CA LEU A 96 -12.89 5.66 7.24
C LEU A 96 -13.68 4.62 6.44
N ALA A 97 -13.49 4.64 5.14
CA ALA A 97 -14.05 3.64 4.25
C ALA A 97 -13.29 2.31 4.34
N GLY A 98 -13.98 1.19 4.16
CA GLY A 98 -13.30 -0.11 4.07
C GLY A 98 -12.45 -0.19 2.80
N ILE A 99 -11.20 -0.64 2.90
CA ILE A 99 -10.28 -0.69 1.77
C ILE A 99 -10.74 -1.72 0.73
N SER A 100 -10.72 -1.31 -0.54
CA SER A 100 -11.06 -2.13 -1.69
C SER A 100 -9.90 -2.28 -2.67
N HIS A 101 -9.09 -1.24 -2.84
CA HIS A 101 -7.94 -1.21 -3.74
C HIS A 101 -6.82 -0.36 -3.15
N VAL A 102 -5.59 -0.80 -3.39
CA VAL A 102 -4.37 -0.01 -3.16
C VAL A 102 -3.62 0.06 -4.48
N THR A 103 -3.25 1.26 -4.92
CA THR A 103 -2.43 1.47 -6.11
C THR A 103 -1.15 2.17 -5.70
N ILE A 104 -0.01 1.63 -6.12
CA ILE A 104 1.29 2.27 -5.92
C ILE A 104 1.86 2.71 -7.26
N CYS A 105 2.34 3.95 -7.31
CA CYS A 105 3.05 4.53 -8.43
C CYS A 105 4.54 4.58 -8.11
N PHE A 106 5.35 3.96 -8.96
CA PHE A 106 6.81 3.95 -8.82
C PHE A 106 7.48 4.98 -9.72
N GLY A 107 8.48 5.67 -9.18
CA GLY A 107 9.45 6.48 -9.89
C GLY A 107 10.89 6.00 -9.60
N PRO A 108 11.89 6.52 -10.31
CA PRO A 108 13.28 6.21 -10.00
C PRO A 108 13.60 6.68 -8.58
N ALA A 109 14.22 5.80 -7.78
CA ALA A 109 14.84 6.21 -6.54
C ALA A 109 15.96 7.20 -6.91
N SER A 110 15.88 8.44 -6.43
CA SER A 110 16.99 9.37 -6.57
C SER A 110 18.15 8.84 -5.75
N GLY A 111 19.11 8.20 -6.42
CA GLY A 111 20.31 7.65 -5.82
C GLY A 111 20.99 8.68 -4.91
N SER A 112 21.25 8.27 -3.67
CA SER A 112 22.14 8.96 -2.75
C SER A 112 23.58 8.98 -3.28
#